data_AF-A0A0L0FBP9-F1
#
_entry.id   AF-A0A0L0FBP9-F1
#
_cell.length_a   1.000
_cell.length_b   1.000
_cell.length_c   1.000
_cell.angle_alpha   90.00
_cell.angle_beta   90.00
_cell.angle_gamma   90.00
#
_symmetry.space_group_name_H-M   'P 1'
#
loop_
_entity.id
_entity.type
_entity.pdbx_description
1 polymer ?
#
loop_
_entity_poly.entity_id
_entity_poly.type
_entity_poly.pdbx_seq_one_letter_code
_entity_poly.pdbx_strand_id
1 'polypeptide(L)'
;MEACCDAVLVNGEAVVDESSLTGESMPLHKTQLIDNHDLYVKRGVSRKYTILAGSQIRAIHPSAVGERVLMLAMETGAWTEQGDMIRRILFPNPVEYQFTQQLPLVFMILFVWGVFAFGFSVFLMHQGNVQSWFYGALGITQIISPMLPTVLVVGQTVAAARLQKAGIWCVDFSRIAMGGSLQTFCFDKTGS
;
A
#
# COMPACT_ATOMS: atom_id res chain seq x y z
N MET A 1 -17.28 -14.44 -21.55
CA MET A 1 -17.54 -15.18 -20.29
C MET A 1 -16.39 -14.87 -19.34
N GLU A 2 -16.63 -14.66 -18.06
CA GLU A 2 -15.58 -14.38 -17.08
C GLU A 2 -15.16 -15.66 -16.34
N ALA A 3 -13.87 -15.84 -16.10
CA ALA A 3 -13.35 -16.98 -15.35
C ALA A 3 -13.61 -16.78 -13.84
N CYS A 4 -14.28 -17.74 -13.20
CA CYS A 4 -14.64 -17.66 -11.77
C CYS A 4 -13.52 -18.12 -10.82
N CYS A 5 -12.50 -18.79 -11.33
CA CYS A 5 -11.42 -19.39 -10.54
C CYS A 5 -10.13 -19.47 -11.36
N ASP A 6 -9.00 -19.68 -10.69
CA ASP A 6 -7.75 -19.98 -11.38
C ASP A 6 -7.78 -21.44 -11.82
N ALA A 7 -7.68 -21.68 -13.12
CA ALA A 7 -7.85 -23.01 -13.69
C ALA A 7 -6.81 -23.30 -14.77
N VAL A 8 -6.43 -24.58 -14.89
CA VAL A 8 -5.50 -25.06 -15.92
C VAL A 8 -6.27 -25.73 -17.04
N LEU A 9 -5.96 -25.40 -18.29
CA LEU A 9 -6.52 -26.04 -19.47
C LEU A 9 -6.02 -27.48 -19.58
N VAL A 10 -6.94 -28.43 -19.55
CA VAL A 10 -6.66 -29.87 -19.72
C VAL A 10 -6.88 -30.29 -21.17
N ASN A 11 -7.88 -29.73 -21.84
CA ASN A 11 -8.18 -29.98 -23.24
C ASN A 11 -8.55 -28.67 -23.95
N GLY A 12 -7.98 -28.45 -25.12
CA GLY A 12 -8.27 -27.34 -26.01
C GLY A 12 -7.50 -26.06 -25.70
N GLU A 13 -7.91 -24.99 -26.35
CA GLU A 13 -7.25 -23.68 -26.29
C GLU A 13 -8.27 -22.58 -26.02
N ALA A 14 -7.80 -21.47 -25.46
CA ALA A 14 -8.63 -20.32 -25.16
C ALA A 14 -7.89 -19.01 -25.47
N VAL A 15 -8.63 -18.03 -25.98
CA VAL A 15 -8.16 -16.64 -26.08
C VAL A 15 -8.74 -15.88 -24.91
N VAL A 16 -7.86 -15.33 -24.08
CA VAL A 16 -8.21 -14.73 -22.80
C VAL A 16 -7.67 -13.31 -22.73
N ASP A 17 -8.51 -12.40 -22.28
CA ASP A 17 -8.15 -11.03 -21.97
C ASP A 17 -7.89 -10.91 -20.46
N GLU A 18 -6.61 -10.74 -20.10
CA GLU A 18 -6.12 -10.57 -18.72
C GLU A 18 -5.84 -9.09 -18.38
N SER A 19 -6.31 -8.13 -19.19
CA SER A 19 -5.99 -6.70 -19.05
C SER A 19 -6.32 -6.12 -17.67
N SER A 20 -7.37 -6.63 -17.02
CA SER A 20 -7.77 -6.24 -15.66
C SER A 20 -6.77 -6.65 -14.57
N LEU A 21 -5.96 -7.68 -14.82
CA LEU A 21 -5.00 -8.26 -13.87
C LEU A 21 -3.55 -7.86 -14.18
N THR A 22 -3.21 -7.75 -15.47
CA THR A 22 -1.83 -7.51 -15.93
C THR A 22 -1.59 -6.10 -16.43
N GLY A 23 -2.64 -5.36 -16.78
CA GLY A 23 -2.53 -4.09 -17.50
C GLY A 23 -2.08 -4.23 -18.97
N GLU A 24 -1.89 -5.46 -19.46
CA GLU A 24 -1.57 -5.73 -20.87
C GLU A 24 -2.87 -5.74 -21.68
N SER A 25 -2.95 -4.89 -22.71
CA SER A 25 -4.17 -4.73 -23.51
C SER A 25 -4.38 -5.80 -24.58
N MET A 26 -3.34 -6.60 -24.88
CA MET A 26 -3.42 -7.61 -25.93
C MET A 26 -3.99 -8.93 -25.36
N PRO A 27 -5.03 -9.52 -25.98
CA PRO A 27 -5.50 -10.83 -25.62
C PRO A 27 -4.40 -11.88 -25.75
N LEU A 28 -4.35 -12.79 -24.77
CA LEU A 28 -3.36 -13.84 -24.66
C LEU A 28 -3.95 -15.17 -25.13
N HIS A 29 -3.15 -15.93 -25.89
CA HIS A 29 -3.49 -17.28 -26.28
C HIS A 29 -3.05 -18.27 -25.21
N LYS A 30 -3.97 -19.11 -24.74
CA LYS A 30 -3.74 -20.14 -23.73
C LYS A 30 -3.94 -21.52 -24.35
N THR A 31 -3.02 -22.43 -24.08
CA THR A 31 -3.04 -23.78 -24.63
C THR A 31 -3.27 -24.83 -23.55
N GLN A 32 -3.60 -26.06 -23.94
CA GLN A 32 -3.70 -27.18 -23.01
C GLN A 32 -2.35 -27.55 -22.40
N LEU A 33 -2.41 -28.06 -21.16
CA LEU A 33 -1.26 -28.58 -20.45
C LEU A 33 -0.62 -29.73 -21.24
N ILE A 34 0.70 -29.66 -21.41
CA ILE A 34 1.49 -30.72 -22.05
C ILE A 34 2.08 -31.58 -20.92
N ASP A 35 1.87 -32.89 -20.99
CA ASP A 35 2.45 -33.83 -20.02
C ASP A 35 3.95 -34.00 -20.30
N ASN A 36 4.75 -33.14 -19.70
CA ASN A 36 6.21 -33.13 -19.84
C ASN A 36 6.94 -33.69 -18.60
N HIS A 37 6.24 -34.29 -17.63
CA HIS A 37 6.77 -34.68 -16.31
C HIS A 37 7.48 -33.56 -15.50
N ASP A 38 7.51 -32.34 -16.02
CA ASP A 38 8.01 -31.16 -15.33
C ASP A 38 7.04 -30.72 -14.23
N LEU A 39 7.59 -30.15 -13.16
CA LEU A 39 6.80 -29.55 -12.08
C LEU A 39 5.97 -28.38 -12.63
N TYR A 40 4.66 -28.43 -12.42
CA TYR A 40 3.77 -27.32 -12.76
C TYR A 40 4.07 -26.10 -11.88
N VAL A 41 4.44 -24.97 -12.51
CA VAL A 41 4.73 -23.70 -11.84
C VAL A 41 3.83 -22.61 -12.41
N LYS A 42 2.75 -22.31 -11.67
CA LYS A 42 1.71 -21.33 -12.02
C LYS A 42 2.29 -19.96 -12.43
N ARG A 43 3.21 -19.41 -11.63
CA ARG A 43 3.90 -18.14 -11.90
C ARG A 43 5.21 -18.41 -12.63
N GLY A 44 5.12 -18.70 -13.92
CA GLY A 44 6.30 -18.97 -14.75
C GLY A 44 5.95 -19.65 -16.07
N VAL A 45 6.68 -20.71 -16.40
CA VAL A 45 6.56 -21.45 -17.67
C VAL A 45 5.16 -22.02 -17.89
N SER A 46 4.45 -22.39 -16.82
CA SER A 46 3.11 -22.98 -16.91
C SER A 46 1.98 -21.94 -17.02
N ARG A 47 2.28 -20.64 -16.98
CA ARG A 47 1.27 -19.56 -17.07
C ARG A 47 0.49 -19.57 -18.38
N LYS A 48 1.09 -20.05 -19.47
CA LYS A 48 0.41 -20.24 -20.77
C LYS A 48 -0.71 -21.28 -20.74
N TYR A 49 -0.71 -22.17 -19.75
CA TYR A 49 -1.74 -23.19 -19.56
C TYR A 49 -2.80 -22.77 -18.54
N THR A 50 -2.58 -21.66 -17.83
CA THR A 50 -3.42 -21.21 -16.72
C THR A 50 -4.30 -20.05 -17.15
N ILE A 51 -5.59 -20.12 -16.86
CA ILE A 51 -6.55 -19.01 -16.93
C ILE A 51 -6.75 -18.49 -15.51
N LEU A 52 -6.63 -17.18 -15.33
CA LEU A 52 -6.79 -16.54 -14.03
C LEU A 52 -8.23 -16.08 -13.79
N ALA A 53 -8.69 -16.15 -12.54
CA ALA A 53 -9.97 -15.62 -12.09
C ALA A 53 -10.08 -14.12 -12.42
N GLY A 54 -11.23 -13.69 -12.93
CA GLY A 54 -11.45 -12.30 -13.37
C GLY A 54 -11.02 -12.01 -14.81
N SER A 55 -10.42 -12.97 -15.51
CA SER A 55 -10.07 -12.83 -16.92
C SER A 55 -11.29 -13.05 -17.82
N GLN A 56 -11.38 -12.31 -18.93
CA GLN A 56 -12.46 -12.47 -19.90
C GLN A 56 -12.06 -13.47 -21.01
N ILE A 57 -12.79 -14.58 -21.08
CA ILE A 57 -12.66 -15.55 -22.17
C ILE A 57 -13.38 -15.01 -23.41
N ARG A 58 -12.60 -14.75 -24.46
CA ARG A 58 -13.05 -14.20 -25.75
C ARG A 58 -13.40 -15.29 -26.75
N ALA A 59 -12.58 -16.33 -26.84
CA ALA A 59 -12.78 -17.45 -27.75
C ALA A 59 -12.27 -18.75 -27.13
N ILE A 60 -12.83 -19.86 -27.56
CA ILE A 60 -12.53 -21.21 -27.08
C ILE A 60 -12.41 -22.12 -28.32
N HIS A 61 -11.34 -22.91 -28.39
CA HIS A 61 -11.08 -23.85 -29.48
C HIS A 61 -10.91 -25.27 -28.89
N PRO A 62 -11.88 -26.17 -29.09
CA PRO A 62 -11.75 -27.57 -28.69
C PRO A 62 -10.64 -28.29 -29.46
N SER A 63 -9.97 -29.28 -28.85
CA SER A 63 -8.95 -30.08 -29.53
C SER A 63 -9.51 -31.00 -30.62
N ALA A 64 -10.76 -31.45 -30.48
CA ALA A 64 -11.45 -32.28 -31.47
C ALA A 64 -12.88 -31.80 -31.71
N VAL A 65 -13.40 -32.10 -32.91
CA VAL A 65 -14.76 -31.72 -33.34
C VAL A 65 -15.78 -32.44 -32.46
N GLY A 66 -16.60 -31.68 -31.74
CA GLY A 66 -17.62 -32.20 -30.83
C GLY A 66 -17.17 -32.35 -29.37
N GLU A 67 -15.89 -32.11 -29.07
CA GLU A 67 -15.40 -32.07 -27.69
C GLU A 67 -15.66 -30.70 -27.04
N ARG A 68 -15.69 -30.70 -25.70
CA ARG A 68 -15.77 -29.47 -24.90
C ARG A 68 -14.38 -29.16 -24.36
N VAL A 69 -14.07 -27.88 -24.24
CA VAL A 69 -12.87 -27.43 -23.52
C VAL A 69 -13.05 -27.68 -22.04
N LEU A 70 -12.08 -28.39 -21.46
CA LEU A 70 -12.07 -28.80 -20.06
C LEU A 70 -10.91 -28.12 -19.35
N MET A 71 -11.20 -27.67 -18.13
CA MET A 71 -10.21 -27.03 -17.27
C MET A 71 -10.30 -27.63 -15.87
N LEU A 72 -9.15 -27.75 -15.22
CA LEU A 72 -9.03 -28.16 -13.83
C LEU A 72 -8.93 -26.92 -12.94
N ALA A 73 -9.88 -26.75 -12.03
CA ALA A 73 -9.81 -25.68 -11.04
C ALA A 73 -8.65 -25.94 -10.07
N MET A 74 -7.77 -24.96 -9.92
CA MET A 74 -6.61 -25.02 -9.03
C MET A 74 -6.89 -24.29 -7.73
N GLU A 75 -7.32 -23.04 -7.83
CA GLU A 75 -7.55 -22.16 -6.68
C GLU A 75 -8.86 -21.39 -6.87
N THR A 76 -9.56 -21.14 -5.76
CA THR A 76 -10.87 -20.49 -5.74
C THR A 76 -10.94 -19.42 -4.66
N GLY A 77 -11.79 -18.41 -4.86
CA GLY A 77 -12.04 -17.38 -3.86
C GLY A 77 -10.80 -16.55 -3.53
N ALA A 78 -10.51 -16.36 -2.24
CA ALA A 78 -9.41 -15.52 -1.77
C ALA A 78 -8.00 -16.06 -2.11
N TRP A 79 -7.88 -17.31 -2.53
CA TRP A 79 -6.62 -17.95 -2.87
C TRP A 79 -6.20 -17.76 -4.33
N THR A 80 -7.07 -17.23 -5.20
CA THR A 80 -6.73 -16.91 -6.60
C THR A 80 -5.77 -15.72 -6.69
N GLU A 81 -5.14 -15.51 -7.85
CA GLU A 81 -4.32 -14.30 -8.08
C GLU A 81 -5.11 -13.01 -7.89
N GLN A 82 -6.37 -12.97 -8.36
CA GLN A 82 -7.26 -11.84 -8.16
C GLN A 82 -7.58 -11.63 -6.68
N GLY A 83 -7.83 -12.72 -5.95
CA GLY A 83 -8.09 -12.71 -4.51
C GLY A 83 -6.89 -12.18 -3.71
N ASP A 84 -5.68 -12.65 -4.04
CA ASP A 84 -4.44 -12.17 -3.42
C ASP A 84 -4.18 -10.69 -3.72
N MET A 85 -4.45 -10.24 -4.96
CA MET A 85 -4.36 -8.82 -5.32
C MET A 85 -5.32 -7.96 -4.49
N ILE A 86 -6.60 -8.35 -4.40
CA ILE A 86 -7.61 -7.64 -3.59
C ILE A 86 -7.19 -7.65 -2.11
N ARG A 87 -6.68 -8.76 -1.60
CA ARG A 87 -6.19 -8.86 -0.22
C ARG A 87 -5.06 -7.87 0.07
N ARG A 88 -4.12 -7.70 -0.86
CA ARG A 88 -3.02 -6.73 -0.72
C ARG A 88 -3.49 -5.27 -0.75
N ILE A 89 -4.59 -4.99 -1.46
CA ILE A 89 -5.24 -3.66 -1.46
C ILE A 89 -5.95 -3.40 -0.14
N LEU A 90 -6.65 -4.40 0.41
CA LEU A 90 -7.39 -4.30 1.67
C LEU A 90 -6.46 -4.24 2.90
N PHE A 91 -5.34 -4.95 2.84
CA PHE A 91 -4.35 -5.02 3.92
C PHE A 91 -2.99 -4.54 3.39
N PRO A 92 -2.85 -3.24 3.10
CA PRO A 92 -1.58 -2.69 2.65
C PRO A 92 -0.56 -2.75 3.80
N ASN A 93 0.71 -2.99 3.45
CA ASN A 93 1.78 -2.86 4.43
C ASN A 93 1.83 -1.41 4.96
N PRO A 94 1.97 -1.20 6.27
CA PRO A 94 2.07 0.16 6.81
C PRO A 94 3.29 0.85 6.22
N VAL A 95 3.07 2.03 5.63
CA VAL A 95 4.17 2.89 5.16
C VAL A 95 4.67 3.68 6.35
N GLU A 96 5.79 3.25 6.92
CA GLU A 96 6.38 3.91 8.09
C GLU A 96 7.12 5.19 7.66
N TYR A 97 6.59 6.34 8.10
CA TYR A 97 7.20 7.63 7.82
C TYR A 97 8.33 7.93 8.81
N GLN A 98 9.53 8.24 8.31
CA GLN A 98 10.71 8.52 9.13
C GLN A 98 10.46 9.60 10.19
N PHE A 99 9.71 10.65 9.87
CA PHE A 99 9.36 11.68 10.85
C PHE A 99 8.50 11.14 12.00
N THR A 100 7.58 10.21 11.72
CA THR A 100 6.77 9.56 12.76
C THR A 100 7.63 8.66 13.63
N GLN A 101 8.62 7.97 13.05
CA GLN A 101 9.60 7.17 13.79
C GLN A 101 10.55 8.03 14.63
N GLN A 102 10.89 9.24 14.18
CA GLN A 102 11.80 10.17 14.86
C GLN A 102 11.09 11.03 15.92
N LEU A 103 9.76 11.16 15.85
CA LEU A 103 8.98 11.97 16.78
C LEU A 103 9.19 11.59 18.27
N PRO A 104 9.24 10.29 18.67
CA PRO A 104 9.57 9.90 20.04
C PRO A 104 10.96 10.34 20.49
N LEU A 105 11.96 10.33 19.61
CA LEU A 105 13.31 10.80 19.91
C LEU A 105 13.32 12.31 20.14
N VAL A 106 12.58 13.07 19.34
CA VAL A 106 12.42 14.52 19.52
C VAL A 106 11.79 14.82 20.89
N PHE A 107 10.74 14.11 21.27
CA PHE A 107 10.13 14.25 22.60
C PHE A 107 11.10 13.86 23.72
N MET A 108 11.92 12.82 23.54
CA MET A 108 12.95 12.44 24.50
C MET A 108 13.99 13.56 24.70
N ILE A 109 14.47 14.16 23.61
CA ILE A 109 15.44 15.28 23.68
C ILE A 109 14.81 16.51 24.36
N LEU A 110 13.56 16.85 24.00
CA LEU A 110 12.81 17.95 24.63
C LEU A 110 12.59 17.72 26.13
N PHE A 111 12.34 16.47 26.53
CA PHE A 111 12.18 16.10 27.93
C PHE A 111 13.49 16.28 28.71
N VAL A 112 14.61 15.79 28.20
CA VAL A 112 15.94 15.99 28.82
C VAL A 112 16.27 17.48 28.93
N TRP A 113 15.98 18.25 27.88
CA TRP A 113 16.15 19.70 27.90
C TRP A 113 15.26 20.37 28.94
N GLY A 114 14.01 19.94 29.08
CA GLY A 114 13.08 20.42 30.10
C GLY A 114 13.57 20.18 31.53
N VAL A 115 14.11 18.98 31.81
CA VAL A 115 14.70 18.66 33.12
C VAL A 115 15.93 19.53 33.40
N PHE A 116 16.81 19.72 32.40
CA PHE A 116 17.98 20.57 32.54
C PHE A 116 17.59 22.03 32.81
N ALA A 117 16.65 22.59 32.03
CA ALA A 117 16.15 23.95 32.20
C ALA A 117 15.48 24.15 33.57
N PHE A 118 14.73 23.15 34.05
CA PHE A 118 14.14 23.15 35.38
C PHE A 118 15.20 23.19 36.49
N GLY A 119 16.20 22.30 36.42
CA GLY A 119 17.30 22.29 37.39
C GLY A 119 18.10 23.59 37.40
N PHE A 120 18.37 24.16 36.22
CA PHE A 120 19.06 25.43 36.07
C PHE A 120 18.26 26.61 36.65
N SER A 121 16.93 26.63 36.46
CA SER A 121 16.05 27.65 37.03
C SER A 121 16.05 27.64 38.56
N VAL A 122 15.99 26.45 39.19
CA VAL A 122 16.07 26.30 40.65
C VAL A 122 17.43 26.73 41.19
N PHE A 123 18.51 26.40 40.48
CA PHE A 123 19.87 26.80 40.87
C PHE A 123 20.05 28.33 40.86
N LEU A 124 19.61 29.00 39.78
CA LEU A 124 19.74 30.46 39.63
C LEU A 124 18.93 31.25 40.65
N MET A 125 17.74 30.77 41.02
CA MET A 125 16.87 31.51 41.94
C MET A 125 17.29 31.37 43.42
N HIS A 126 18.26 30.50 43.73
CA HIS A 126 18.95 30.37 45.03
C HIS A 126 18.06 30.46 46.29
N GLN A 127 16.79 30.11 46.14
CA GLN A 127 15.72 30.13 47.13
C GLN A 127 14.77 29.03 46.63
N GLY A 128 14.65 27.91 47.33
CA GLY A 128 13.70 26.83 47.01
C GLY A 128 12.24 27.24 47.25
N ASN A 129 11.89 28.47 46.91
CA ASN A 129 10.62 29.10 47.17
C ASN A 129 9.57 28.58 46.19
N VAL A 130 8.29 28.62 46.58
CA VAL A 130 7.17 28.10 45.78
C VAL A 130 7.15 28.73 44.37
N GLN A 131 7.62 29.97 44.25
CA GLN A 131 7.74 30.69 42.98
C GLN A 131 8.70 30.01 42.00
N SER A 132 9.87 29.55 42.44
CA SER A 132 10.86 28.89 41.56
C SER A 132 10.34 27.56 41.03
N TRP A 133 9.63 26.81 41.87
CA TRP A 133 8.93 25.60 41.45
C TRP A 133 7.82 25.90 40.45
N PHE A 134 7.05 26.96 40.68
CA PHE A 134 5.97 27.37 39.78
C PHE A 134 6.51 27.81 38.40
N TYR A 135 7.54 28.65 38.36
CA TYR A 135 8.17 29.09 37.11
C TYR A 135 8.87 27.93 36.38
N GLY A 136 9.55 27.04 37.10
CA GLY A 136 10.16 25.84 36.52
C GLY A 136 9.12 24.89 35.91
N ALA A 137 8.02 24.62 36.63
CA ALA A 137 6.94 23.77 36.14
C ALA A 137 6.27 24.36 34.89
N LEU A 138 6.02 25.68 34.89
CA LEU A 138 5.49 26.39 33.72
C LEU A 138 6.44 26.29 32.50
N GLY A 139 7.76 26.36 32.74
CA GLY A 139 8.77 26.19 31.70
C GLY A 139 8.73 24.82 31.01
N ILE A 140 8.57 23.74 31.79
CA ILE A 140 8.45 22.37 31.24
C ILE A 140 7.19 22.24 30.36
N THR A 141 6.05 22.76 30.83
CA THR A 141 4.79 22.72 30.06
C THR A 141 4.85 23.50 28.74
N GLN A 142 5.68 24.54 28.65
CA GLN A 142 5.90 25.28 27.39
C GLN A 142 6.77 24.49 26.40
N ILE A 143 7.74 23.71 26.90
CA ILE A 143 8.68 22.94 26.07
C ILE A 143 7.97 21.77 25.37
N ILE A 144 7.10 21.06 26.09
CA ILE A 144 6.29 19.96 25.52
C ILE A 144 4.91 20.52 25.17
N SER A 145 4.88 21.52 24.28
CA SER A 145 3.62 22.14 23.89
C SER A 145 2.74 21.11 23.16
N PRO A 146 1.51 20.85 23.64
CA PRO A 146 0.57 19.95 22.96
C PRO A 146 0.10 20.51 21.60
N MET A 147 0.51 21.73 21.23
CA MET A 147 0.15 22.37 19.97
C MET A 147 0.91 21.80 18.76
N LEU A 148 2.09 21.19 18.95
CA LEU A 148 2.89 20.63 17.87
C LEU A 148 2.11 19.62 16.98
N PRO A 149 1.49 18.55 17.53
CA PRO A 149 0.71 17.62 16.72
C PRO A 149 -0.50 18.29 16.06
N THR A 150 -1.16 19.24 16.76
CA THR A 150 -2.30 19.99 16.24
C THR A 150 -1.93 20.81 15.02
N VAL A 151 -0.80 21.54 15.07
CA VAL A 151 -0.32 22.36 13.95
C VAL A 151 0.02 21.49 12.75
N LEU A 152 0.62 20.30 12.96
CA LEU A 152 0.94 19.37 11.89
C LEU A 152 -0.32 18.89 11.16
N VAL A 153 -1.37 18.50 11.91
CA VAL A 153 -2.65 18.08 11.34
C VAL A 153 -3.34 19.23 10.59
N VAL A 154 -3.36 20.43 11.17
CA VAL A 154 -3.94 21.61 10.52
C VAL A 154 -3.19 21.98 9.24
N GLY A 155 -1.86 21.87 9.22
CA GLY A 155 -1.06 22.09 8.03
C GLY A 155 -1.44 21.12 6.90
N GLN A 156 -1.61 19.83 7.23
CA GLN A 156 -2.00 18.80 6.27
C GLN A 156 -3.42 19.01 5.72
N THR A 157 -4.38 19.40 6.56
CA THR A 157 -5.76 19.66 6.11
C THR A 157 -5.86 20.87 5.18
N VAL A 158 -5.13 21.95 5.48
CA VAL A 158 -5.05 23.12 4.59
C VAL A 158 -4.40 22.77 3.26
N ALA A 159 -3.35 21.95 3.26
CA ALA A 159 -2.72 21.46 2.03
C ALA A 159 -3.68 20.60 1.20
N ALA A 160 -4.42 19.68 1.83
CA ALA A 160 -5.44 18.87 1.17
C ALA A 160 -6.53 19.72 0.51
N ALA A 161 -7.02 20.75 1.22
CA ALA A 161 -8.03 21.67 0.69
C ALA A 161 -7.51 22.47 -0.53
N ARG A 162 -6.21 22.81 -0.57
CA ARG A 162 -5.59 23.45 -1.74
C ARG A 162 -5.49 22.49 -2.92
N LEU A 163 -5.10 21.24 -2.70
CA LEU A 163 -5.04 20.20 -3.74
C LEU A 163 -6.41 19.90 -4.33
N GLN A 164 -7.46 19.88 -3.49
CA GLN A 164 -8.82 19.69 -3.94
C GLN A 164 -9.29 20.78 -4.92
N LYS A 165 -8.90 22.05 -4.69
CA LYS A 165 -9.18 23.15 -5.63
C LYS A 165 -8.48 22.98 -6.99
N ALA A 166 -7.37 22.24 -7.03
CA ALA A 166 -6.67 21.89 -8.26
C ALA A 166 -7.22 20.60 -8.92
N GLY A 167 -8.32 20.03 -8.41
CA GLY A 167 -8.92 18.79 -8.92
C GLY A 167 -8.26 17.52 -8.40
N ILE A 168 -7.34 17.60 -7.43
CA ILE A 168 -6.65 16.45 -6.85
C ILE A 168 -7.32 16.07 -5.52
N TRP A 169 -7.96 14.90 -5.48
CA TRP A 169 -8.58 14.38 -4.26
C TRP A 169 -7.57 13.55 -3.45
N CYS A 170 -7.25 14.00 -2.23
CA CYS A 170 -6.42 13.25 -1.30
C CYS A 170 -7.29 12.41 -0.35
N VAL A 171 -7.11 11.09 -0.34
CA VAL A 171 -7.81 10.19 0.60
C VAL A 171 -7.10 10.14 1.97
N ASP A 172 -5.78 10.22 1.97
CA ASP A 172 -4.94 10.16 3.17
C ASP A 172 -4.06 11.41 3.27
N PHE A 173 -4.37 12.29 4.22
CA PHE A 173 -3.69 13.58 4.39
C PHE A 173 -2.26 13.44 4.93
N SER A 174 -1.96 12.37 5.65
CA SER A 174 -0.61 12.14 6.19
C SER A 174 0.40 11.91 5.06
N ARG A 175 -0.05 11.38 3.92
CA ARG A 175 0.79 11.13 2.73
C ARG A 175 1.16 12.39 1.96
N ILE A 176 0.44 13.50 2.16
CA ILE A 176 0.73 14.77 1.49
C ILE A 176 2.15 15.24 1.83
N ALA A 177 2.55 15.11 3.10
CA ALA A 177 3.90 15.46 3.54
C ALA A 177 4.98 14.58 2.89
N MET A 178 4.69 13.31 2.61
CA MET A 178 5.64 12.41 1.95
C MET A 178 5.90 12.78 0.48
N GLY A 179 4.93 13.41 -0.19
CA GLY A 179 5.07 13.85 -1.58
C GLY A 179 6.27 14.77 -1.82
N GLY A 180 6.67 15.56 -0.81
CA GLY A 180 7.83 16.45 -0.90
C GLY A 180 9.19 15.75 -0.82
N SER A 181 9.24 14.47 -0.44
CA SER A 181 10.48 13.69 -0.27
C SER A 181 10.62 12.55 -1.29
N LEU A 182 9.79 12.55 -2.33
CA LEU A 182 9.87 11.54 -3.39
C LEU A 182 11.14 11.72 -4.23
N GLN A 183 11.91 10.64 -4.38
CA GLN A 183 13.14 10.61 -5.19
C GLN A 183 12.94 9.94 -6.55
N THR A 184 11.90 9.12 -6.68
CA THR A 184 11.65 8.32 -7.88
C THR A 184 10.18 8.41 -8.26
N PHE A 185 9.94 8.73 -9.52
CA PHE A 185 8.62 8.71 -10.13
C PHE A 185 8.54 7.51 -11.06
N CYS A 186 7.62 6.60 -10.78
CA CYS A 186 7.32 5.47 -11.65
C CYS A 186 6.04 5.80 -12.42
N PHE A 187 6.13 5.87 -13.74
CA PHE A 187 4.98 6.07 -14.62
C PHE A 187 4.56 4.71 -15.17
N ASP A 188 3.26 4.40 -15.05
CA ASP A 188 2.70 3.28 -15.80
C ASP A 188 2.64 3.65 -17.29
N LYS A 189 2.71 2.68 -18.20
CA LYS A 189 2.69 2.94 -19.65
C LYS A 189 1.27 3.06 -20.20
N THR A 190 0.31 2.34 -19.60
CA THR A 190 -1.02 2.17 -20.19
C THR A 190 -2.02 3.13 -19.54
N GLY A 191 -2.31 4.25 -20.19
CA GLY A 191 -3.39 5.16 -19.78
C GLY A 191 -3.02 6.18 -18.69
N SER A 192 -1.72 6.48 -18.53
CA SER A 192 -1.19 7.56 -17.69
C SER A 192 -1.01 8.89 -18.43
#